data_AF-A0A7C7VME3-F1
#
_entry.id   AF-A0A7C7VME3-F1
#
_cell.length_a   1.000
_cell.length_b   1.000
_cell.length_c   1.000
_cell.angle_alpha   90.00
_cell.angle_beta   90.00
_cell.angle_gamma   90.00
#
_symmetry.space_group_name_H-M   'P 1'
#
loop_
_entity.id
_entity.type
_entity.pdbx_description
1 polymer ?
#
loop_
_entity_poly.entity_id
_entity_poly.type
_entity_poly.pdbx_seq_one_letter_code
_entity_poly.pdbx_strand_id
1 'polypeptide(L)' 'MASIRELPPSGISRFERIGAHTHIKGLGLDEKLRAIKIQDGMVGQEKAREAAGLVVRMIKEGKLSGKCIILAGPPGTGKT' A
#
# COMPACT_ATOMS: atom_id res chain seq x y z
N MET A 1 48.67 -12.71 10.24
CA MET A 1 48.33 -12.56 8.81
C MET A 1 46.88 -12.16 8.73
N ALA A 2 46.58 -10.94 8.26
CA ALA A 2 45.19 -10.53 8.04
C ALA A 2 44.67 -11.22 6.77
N SER A 3 43.60 -12.00 6.88
CA SER A 3 42.92 -12.61 5.74
C SER A 3 41.89 -11.63 5.18
N ILE A 4 42.01 -11.32 3.89
CA ILE A 4 41.02 -10.52 3.16
C ILE A 4 39.89 -11.48 2.77
N ARG A 5 38.66 -11.18 3.20
CA ARG A 5 37.45 -11.92 2.83
C ARG A 5 36.55 -11.01 2.00
N GLU A 6 36.24 -11.45 0.79
CA GLU A 6 35.28 -10.76 -0.07
C GLU A 6 33.88 -10.89 0.56
N LEU A 7 33.23 -9.77 0.81
CA LEU A 7 31.83 -9.76 1.22
C LEU A 7 30.99 -10.05 -0.03
N PRO A 8 29.99 -10.96 0.04
CA PRO A 8 29.05 -11.12 -1.06
C PRO A 8 28.46 -9.73 -1.37
N PRO A 9 28.20 -9.40 -2.65
CA PRO A 9 27.59 -8.12 -3.00
C PRO A 9 26.32 -8.01 -2.15
N SER A 10 26.36 -7.12 -1.15
CA SER A 10 25.25 -6.91 -0.23
C SER A 10 24.05 -6.65 -1.11
N GLY A 11 23.08 -7.58 -1.07
CA GLY A 11 21.97 -7.59 -2.00
C GLY A 11 21.43 -6.18 -2.12
N ILE A 12 21.42 -5.65 -3.35
CA ILE A 12 21.17 -4.25 -3.68
C ILE A 12 20.08 -3.71 -2.76
N SER A 13 20.45 -3.00 -1.70
CA SER A 13 19.47 -2.35 -0.85
C SER A 13 18.89 -1.27 -1.74
N ARG A 14 17.65 -1.46 -2.21
CA ARG A 14 17.00 -0.53 -3.11
C ARG A 14 17.04 0.83 -2.43
N PHE A 15 17.72 1.81 -3.03
CA PHE A 15 17.83 3.15 -2.45
C PHE A 15 16.42 3.75 -2.39
N GLU A 16 15.83 3.78 -1.19
CA GLU A 16 14.50 4.33 -0.98
C GLU A 16 14.58 5.86 -0.92
N ARG A 17 13.87 6.52 -1.83
CA ARG A 17 13.74 7.99 -1.87
C ARG A 17 12.42 8.42 -1.24
N ILE A 18 12.43 9.59 -0.61
CA ILE A 18 11.22 10.24 -0.09
C ILE A 18 10.46 10.87 -1.26
N GLY A 19 9.20 10.52 -1.40
CA GLY A 19 8.25 11.07 -2.37
C GLY A 19 6.88 11.27 -1.73
N ALA A 20 5.93 11.79 -2.52
CA ALA A 20 4.61 12.20 -2.03
C ALA A 20 3.84 11.08 -1.29
N HIS A 21 4.03 9.82 -1.71
CA HIS A 21 3.29 8.67 -1.16
C HIS A 21 4.16 7.72 -0.31
N THR A 22 5.41 8.08 0.01
CA THR A 22 6.34 7.20 0.76
C THR A 22 5.85 6.88 2.18
N HIS A 23 4.99 7.73 2.74
CA HIS A 23 4.39 7.56 4.07
C HIS A 23 3.23 6.54 4.09
N ILE A 24 2.65 6.20 2.93
CA ILE A 24 1.55 5.22 2.83
C ILE A 24 2.13 3.81 2.91
N LYS A 25 1.68 3.03 3.90
CA LYS A 25 2.14 1.64 4.14
C LYS A 25 1.03 0.61 3.94
N GLY A 26 -0.22 1.05 3.82
CA GLY A 26 -1.39 0.19 3.73
C GLY A 26 -2.70 0.97 3.71
N LEU A 27 -3.83 0.26 3.73
CA LEU A 27 -5.17 0.85 3.75
C LEU A 27 -5.66 1.21 5.16
N GLY A 28 -4.94 0.81 6.21
CA GLY A 28 -5.33 1.09 7.60
C GLY A 28 -6.64 0.44 8.01
N LEU A 29 -6.90 -0.80 7.60
CA LEU A 29 -8.15 -1.50 7.90
C LEU A 29 -7.98 -2.46 9.08
N ASP A 30 -9.04 -2.64 9.85
CA ASP A 30 -9.11 -3.71 10.84
C ASP A 30 -9.48 -5.07 10.21
N GLU A 31 -9.58 -6.11 11.04
CA GLU A 31 -9.93 -7.47 10.63
C GLU A 31 -11.33 -7.59 10.01
N LYS A 32 -12.22 -6.63 10.27
CA LYS A 32 -13.59 -6.56 9.75
C LYS A 32 -13.68 -5.66 8.50
N LEU A 33 -12.54 -5.27 7.92
CA LEU A 33 -12.44 -4.34 6.79
C LEU A 33 -13.02 -2.94 7.08
N ARG A 34 -12.99 -2.50 8.34
CA ARG A 34 -13.36 -1.13 8.73
C ARG A 34 -12.14 -0.23 8.76
N ALA A 35 -12.30 0.98 8.28
CA ALA A 35 -11.22 1.96 8.26
C ALA A 35 -10.93 2.48 9.67
N ILE A 36 -9.70 2.31 10.14
CA ILE A 36 -9.22 2.96 11.36
C ILE A 36 -8.95 4.43 11.05
N LYS A 37 -9.39 5.35 11.92
CA LYS A 37 -9.37 6.80 11.67
C LYS A 37 -8.01 7.33 11.17
N ILE A 38 -6.92 6.85 11.78
CA ILE A 38 -5.52 7.14 11.39
C ILE A 38 -4.73 5.84 11.52
N GLN A 39 -4.26 5.29 10.41
CA GLN A 39 -3.45 4.06 10.40
C GLN A 39 -2.73 3.88 9.06
N ASP A 40 -1.55 3.22 9.05
CA ASP A 40 -0.77 2.89 7.84
C ASP A 40 -0.46 4.07 6.91
N GLY A 41 -0.35 5.28 7.48
CA GLY A 41 -0.14 6.51 6.72
C GLY A 41 -1.41 7.12 6.12
N MET A 42 -2.57 6.46 6.24
CA MET A 42 -3.86 6.95 5.77
C MET A 42 -4.61 7.70 6.88
N VAL A 43 -5.27 8.81 6.51
CA VAL A 43 -6.12 9.62 7.38
C VAL A 43 -7.44 9.92 6.67
N GLY A 44 -8.58 9.62 7.33
CA GLY A 44 -9.91 9.82 6.75
C GLY A 44 -10.18 8.91 5.54
N GLN A 45 -11.06 9.36 4.62
CA GLN A 45 -11.50 8.64 3.43
C GLN A 45 -11.98 7.20 3.74
N GLU A 46 -12.72 7.04 4.84
CA GLU A 46 -13.09 5.76 5.41
C GLU A 46 -13.84 4.89 4.40
N LYS A 47 -14.89 5.43 3.77
CA LYS A 47 -15.68 4.69 2.76
C LYS A 47 -14.84 4.24 1.57
N ALA A 48 -13.93 5.08 1.09
CA ALA A 48 -13.07 4.75 -0.04
C ALA A 48 -12.05 3.65 0.33
N ARG A 49 -11.49 3.72 1.54
CA ARG A 49 -10.57 2.70 2.06
C ARG A 49 -11.25 1.36 2.32
N GLU A 50 -12.45 1.36 2.88
CA GLU A 50 -13.26 0.14 3.07
C GLU A 50 -13.59 -0.50 1.71
N ALA A 51 -14.00 0.31 0.72
CA ALA A 51 -14.23 -0.15 -0.65
C ALA A 51 -12.95 -0.73 -1.29
N ALA A 52 -11.81 -0.07 -1.11
CA ALA A 52 -10.52 -0.58 -1.57
C ALA A 52 -10.14 -1.91 -0.88
N GLY A 53 -10.46 -2.05 0.41
CA GLY A 53 -10.29 -3.30 1.15
C GLY A 53 -11.09 -4.47 0.57
N LEU A 54 -12.34 -4.21 0.18
CA LEU A 54 -13.16 -5.20 -0.52
C LEU A 54 -12.56 -5.59 -1.87
N VAL A 55 -12.03 -4.62 -2.62
CA VAL A 55 -11.35 -4.89 -3.90
C VAL A 55 -10.10 -5.75 -3.68
N VAL A 56 -9.26 -5.44 -2.69
CA VAL A 56 -8.09 -6.25 -2.34
C VAL A 56 -8.51 -7.67 -1.95
N ARG A 57 -9.58 -7.83 -1.18
CA ARG A 57 -10.12 -9.16 -0.84
C ARG A 57 -10.59 -9.91 -2.10
N MET A 58 -11.32 -9.26 -2.99
CA MET A 58 -11.76 -9.85 -4.27
C MET A 58 -10.57 -10.29 -5.14
N ILE A 59 -9.47 -9.53 -5.16
CA ILE A 59 -8.23 -9.90 -5.85
C ILE A 59 -7.64 -11.17 -5.24
N LYS A 60 -7.48 -11.19 -3.90
CA LYS A 60 -6.92 -12.34 -3.18
C LYS A 60 -7.75 -13.62 -3.34
N GLU A 61 -9.07 -13.48 -3.44
CA GLU A 61 -10.00 -14.59 -3.69
C GLU A 61 -10.09 -15.00 -5.18
N GLY A 62 -9.41 -14.29 -6.09
CA GLY A 62 -9.50 -14.56 -7.53
C GLY A 62 -10.82 -14.17 -8.18
N LYS A 63 -11.67 -13.38 -7.51
CA LYS A 63 -13.03 -13.01 -7.95
C LYS A 63 -13.11 -11.68 -8.72
N LEU A 64 -11.98 -11.03 -8.98
CA LEU A 64 -11.94 -9.76 -9.73
C LEU A 64 -12.00 -9.94 -11.26
N SER A 65 -11.91 -11.16 -11.79
CA SER A 65 -11.86 -11.40 -13.25
C SER A 65 -13.00 -10.70 -14.00
N GLY A 66 -12.65 -9.96 -15.06
CA GLY A 66 -13.60 -9.24 -15.92
C GLY A 66 -14.27 -8.01 -15.30
N LYS A 67 -13.78 -7.50 -14.16
CA LYS A 67 -14.34 -6.31 -13.50
C LYS A 67 -13.45 -5.08 -13.69
N CYS A 68 -14.08 -3.92 -13.89
CA CYS A 68 -13.41 -2.62 -13.92
C CYS A 68 -13.71 -1.86 -12.61
N ILE A 69 -12.69 -1.25 -12.02
CA ILE A 69 -12.81 -0.39 -10.83
C ILE A 69 -12.38 1.02 -11.22
N ILE A 70 -13.19 2.03 -10.88
CA ILE A 70 -12.93 3.44 -11.17
C ILE A 70 -12.81 4.20 -9.85
N LEU A 71 -11.71 4.94 -9.68
CA LEU A 71 -11.53 5.88 -8.57
C LEU A 71 -11.85 7.30 -9.07
N ALA A 72 -12.97 7.86 -8.60
CA ALA A 72 -13.46 9.17 -9.02
C ALA A 72 -13.43 10.17 -7.86
N GLY A 73 -13.18 11.44 -8.19
CA GLY A 73 -13.17 12.55 -7.23
C GLY A 73 -12.28 13.72 -7.67
N PRO A 74 -12.43 14.90 -7.05
CA PRO A 74 -11.63 16.09 -7.34
C PRO A 74 -10.10 15.87 -7.22
N PRO A 75 -9.25 16.73 -7.82
CA PRO A 75 -7.81 16.70 -7.60
C PRO A 75 -7.45 16.77 -6.10
N GLY A 76 -6.39 16.09 -5.69
CA GLY A 76 -5.89 16.12 -4.30
C GLY A 76 -6.65 15.26 -3.29
N THR A 77 -7.67 14.48 -3.69
CA THR A 77 -8.47 13.64 -2.77
C THR A 77 -7.88 12.25 -2.50
N GLY A 78 -6.59 12.03 -2.76
CA GLY A 78 -5.93 10.75 -2.46
C GLY A 78 -6.39 9.57 -3.33
N LYS A 79 -6.62 9.80 -4.62
CA LYS A 79 -6.95 8.73 -5.59
C LYS A 79 -5.73 7.91 -6.04
N THR A 80 -4.54 8.51 -5.93
CA THR A 80 -3.23 7.92 -6.26
C THR A 80 -2.55 7.51 -4.97
#